data_AF-A0A0F9F4T4-F1
#
_entry.id   AF-A0A0F9F4T4-F1
#
_cell.length_a   1.000
_cell.length_b   1.000
_cell.length_c   1.000
_cell.angle_alpha   90.00
_cell.angle_beta   90.00
_cell.angle_gamma   90.00
#
_symmetry.space_group_name_H-M   'P 1'
#
loop_
_entity.id
_entity.type
_entity.pdbx_description
1 polymer ?
#
loop_
_entity_poly.entity_id
_entity_poly.type
_entity_poly.pdbx_seq_one_letter_code
_entity_poly.pdbx_strand_id
1 'polypeptide(L)'
;MSITNHVIKIEVSNIMEVGKDIKHRDKTIRSYIIARNWDKNPEFLLVREVVQNLTKRKPNLNEFKHVYDYEWEYETGMTNLGKGDLVFTDGKNNFLIVELKKKKPQEVCRQTIDYIRKFNILHKDAKIIKGMAVTYDGWHVYSPDLPYWELDITKKERPQYKLYDELVNSKEIKKRDLFQKIYRDLGLL
;
A
#
# COMPACT_ATOMS: atom_id res chain seq x y z
N MET A 1 -9.16 -46.33 32.11
CA MET A 1 -8.76 -45.80 30.79
C MET A 1 -8.78 -44.29 30.88
N SER A 2 -7.60 -43.64 30.84
CA SER A 2 -7.48 -42.18 30.92
C SER A 2 -6.97 -41.68 29.57
N ILE A 3 -7.70 -40.77 28.92
CA ILE A 3 -7.35 -40.19 27.63
C ILE A 3 -6.62 -38.89 27.93
N THR A 4 -5.30 -38.89 27.77
CA THR A 4 -4.47 -37.69 27.90
C THR A 4 -4.59 -36.83 26.65
N ASN A 5 -5.31 -35.71 26.76
CA ASN A 5 -5.37 -34.67 25.74
C ASN A 5 -3.96 -34.11 25.46
N HIS A 6 -3.37 -34.54 24.35
CA HIS A 6 -2.17 -33.91 23.80
C HIS A 6 -2.58 -32.59 23.12
N VAL A 7 -2.50 -31.50 23.88
CA VAL A 7 -2.55 -30.15 23.31
C VAL A 7 -1.25 -29.93 22.55
N ILE A 8 -1.30 -30.08 21.24
CA ILE A 8 -0.21 -29.67 20.34
C ILE A 8 -0.16 -28.14 20.40
N LYS A 9 0.76 -27.60 21.18
CA LYS A 9 1.16 -26.20 21.05
C LYS A 9 1.87 -26.07 19.71
N ILE A 10 1.15 -25.54 18.72
CA ILE A 10 1.77 -25.04 17.50
C ILE A 10 2.52 -23.76 17.91
N GLU A 11 3.80 -23.91 18.22
CA GLU A 11 4.69 -22.75 18.29
C GLU A 11 4.74 -22.14 16.90
N VAL A 12 4.19 -20.93 16.78
CA VAL A 12 4.36 -20.09 15.59
C VAL A 12 5.79 -19.52 15.61
N SER A 13 6.78 -20.41 15.56
CA SER A 13 8.20 -20.06 15.55
C SER A 13 8.69 -20.03 14.10
N ASN A 14 8.44 -18.90 13.43
CA ASN A 14 9.31 -18.33 12.39
C ASN A 14 8.69 -17.04 11.84
N ILE A 15 8.58 -16.02 12.70
CA ILE A 15 8.56 -14.65 12.20
C ILE A 15 9.99 -14.38 11.73
N MET A 16 10.26 -14.61 10.44
CA MET A 16 11.54 -14.23 9.86
C MET A 16 11.70 -12.71 10.05
N GLU A 17 12.62 -12.28 10.90
CA GLU A 17 13.04 -10.88 10.95
C GLU A 17 13.38 -10.44 9.53
N VAL A 18 12.68 -9.42 9.04
CA VAL A 18 12.83 -8.87 7.68
C VAL A 18 14.31 -8.70 7.32
N GLY A 19 15.14 -8.30 8.27
CA GLY A 19 16.54 -7.95 8.08
C GLY A 19 17.51 -9.06 7.64
N LYS A 20 17.27 -10.35 7.96
CA LYS A 20 18.30 -11.39 7.71
C LYS A 20 18.49 -11.72 6.23
N ASP A 21 17.46 -11.57 5.40
CA ASP A 21 17.52 -11.94 3.98
C ASP A 21 16.97 -10.88 3.01
N ILE A 22 16.68 -9.67 3.50
CA ILE A 22 16.04 -8.63 2.67
C ILE A 22 16.83 -8.28 1.41
N LYS A 23 18.17 -8.30 1.47
CA LYS A 23 19.02 -8.00 0.31
C LYS A 23 18.92 -9.08 -0.77
N HIS A 24 18.85 -10.35 -0.38
CA HIS A 24 18.71 -11.44 -1.33
C HIS A 24 17.31 -11.42 -1.95
N ARG A 25 16.28 -11.28 -1.12
CA ARG A 25 14.88 -11.13 -1.55
C ARG A 25 14.69 -9.96 -2.52
N ASP A 26 15.17 -8.76 -2.16
CA ASP A 26 15.16 -7.59 -3.04
C ASP A 26 15.88 -7.87 -4.35
N LYS A 27 17.09 -8.45 -4.30
CA LYS A 27 17.85 -8.80 -5.50
C LYS A 27 17.05 -9.76 -6.40
N THR A 28 16.46 -10.82 -5.85
CA THR A 28 15.70 -11.83 -6.59
C THR A 28 14.48 -11.23 -7.26
N ILE A 29 13.62 -10.54 -6.50
CA ILE A 29 12.38 -9.94 -7.02
C ILE A 29 12.71 -8.83 -8.04
N ARG A 30 13.63 -7.92 -7.69
CA ARG A 30 14.03 -6.82 -8.56
C ARG A 30 14.64 -7.31 -9.86
N SER A 31 15.52 -8.31 -9.80
CA SER A 31 16.14 -8.88 -11.01
C SER A 31 15.08 -9.48 -11.92
N TYR A 32 14.11 -10.20 -11.38
CA TYR A 32 12.99 -10.74 -12.15
C TYR A 32 12.19 -9.63 -12.85
N ILE A 33 11.73 -8.61 -12.11
CA ILE A 33 10.89 -7.54 -12.65
C ILE A 33 11.61 -6.76 -13.76
N ILE A 34 12.92 -6.50 -13.57
CA ILE A 34 13.75 -5.78 -14.56
C ILE A 34 14.01 -6.66 -15.79
N ALA A 35 14.31 -7.95 -15.60
CA ALA A 35 14.65 -8.87 -16.69
C ALA A 35 13.44 -9.31 -17.53
N ARG A 36 12.22 -9.25 -16.99
CA ARG A 36 10.94 -9.60 -17.66
C ARG A 36 10.55 -8.60 -18.77
N ASN A 37 11.47 -8.24 -19.65
CA ASN A 37 11.31 -7.18 -20.66
C ASN A 37 10.29 -7.50 -21.79
N TRP A 38 9.89 -8.76 -21.91
CA TRP A 38 8.90 -9.27 -22.86
C TRP A 38 7.46 -8.93 -22.48
N ASP A 39 7.17 -8.76 -21.18
CA ASP A 39 5.82 -8.48 -20.71
C ASP A 39 5.48 -7.00 -20.96
N LYS A 40 4.45 -6.79 -21.77
CA LYS A 40 3.92 -5.49 -22.18
C LYS A 40 2.60 -5.14 -21.49
N ASN A 41 2.16 -5.94 -20.51
CA ASN A 41 0.98 -5.64 -19.72
C ASN A 41 1.14 -4.23 -19.11
N PRO A 42 0.17 -3.32 -19.31
CA PRO A 42 0.30 -1.94 -18.86
C PRO A 42 0.45 -1.79 -17.33
N GLU A 43 -0.14 -2.67 -16.52
CA GLU A 43 0.07 -2.67 -15.06
C GLU A 43 1.46 -3.17 -14.69
N PHE A 44 1.96 -4.19 -15.40
CA PHE A 44 3.33 -4.66 -15.20
C PHE A 44 4.39 -3.61 -15.57
N LEU A 45 4.12 -2.80 -16.60
CA LEU A 45 5.00 -1.67 -16.94
C LEU A 45 5.06 -0.64 -15.81
N LEU A 46 3.94 -0.36 -15.12
CA LEU A 46 3.93 0.49 -13.93
C LEU A 46 4.73 -0.13 -12.79
N VAL A 47 4.58 -1.44 -12.54
CA VAL A 47 5.36 -2.18 -11.53
C VAL A 47 6.86 -2.00 -11.80
N ARG A 48 7.30 -2.23 -13.04
CA ARG A 48 8.70 -2.06 -13.42
C ARG A 48 9.17 -0.63 -13.24
N GLU A 49 8.36 0.34 -13.64
CA GLU A 49 8.68 1.76 -13.49
C GLU A 49 8.89 2.14 -12.03
N VAL A 50 8.00 1.68 -11.13
CA VAL A 50 8.12 1.91 -9.68
C VAL A 50 9.40 1.30 -9.14
N VAL A 51 9.66 0.03 -9.43
CA VAL A 51 10.87 -0.66 -8.96
C VAL A 51 12.14 0.05 -9.41
N GLN A 52 12.19 0.54 -10.64
CA GLN A 52 13.37 1.23 -11.18
C GLN A 52 13.53 2.66 -10.68
N ASN A 53 12.45 3.37 -10.40
CA ASN A 53 12.49 4.82 -10.23
C ASN A 53 11.94 5.34 -8.90
N LEU A 54 11.61 4.46 -7.93
CA LEU A 54 10.96 4.86 -6.68
C LEU A 54 11.64 6.06 -6.02
N THR A 55 12.92 5.93 -5.72
CA THR A 55 13.70 6.93 -4.98
C THR A 55 13.99 8.17 -5.83
N LYS A 56 14.05 8.04 -7.15
CA LYS A 56 14.22 9.16 -8.08
C LYS A 56 12.95 10.01 -8.18
N ARG A 57 11.77 9.37 -8.26
CA ARG A 57 10.47 10.05 -8.40
C ARG A 57 9.89 10.53 -7.07
N LYS A 58 10.19 9.82 -5.98
CA LYS A 58 9.77 10.15 -4.62
C LYS A 58 10.98 10.12 -3.68
N PRO A 59 11.83 11.16 -3.68
CA PRO A 59 13.01 11.22 -2.82
C PRO A 59 12.68 11.12 -1.32
N ASN A 60 11.48 11.55 -0.92
CA ASN A 60 10.95 11.43 0.44
C ASN A 60 10.60 9.99 0.87
N LEU A 61 10.74 9.01 -0.02
CA LEU A 61 10.56 7.58 0.24
C LEU A 61 11.88 6.79 0.11
N ASN A 62 13.03 7.48 0.13
CA ASN A 62 14.33 6.86 -0.08
C ASN A 62 14.70 5.83 0.99
N GLU A 63 14.06 5.86 2.17
CA GLU A 63 14.25 4.79 3.17
C GLU A 63 13.73 3.42 2.68
N PHE A 64 12.67 3.37 1.86
CA PHE A 64 12.03 2.13 1.39
C PHE A 64 12.73 1.57 0.14
N LYS A 65 14.02 1.25 0.28
CA LYS A 65 14.87 0.88 -0.87
C LYS A 65 14.77 -0.57 -1.32
N HIS A 66 14.28 -1.48 -0.48
CA HIS A 66 14.25 -2.91 -0.77
C HIS A 66 12.86 -3.37 -1.18
N VAL A 67 12.73 -4.09 -2.29
CA VAL A 67 11.49 -4.80 -2.64
C VAL A 67 11.35 -6.00 -1.71
N TYR A 68 10.32 -6.00 -0.89
CA TYR A 68 9.99 -7.05 0.07
C TYR A 68 9.04 -8.08 -0.53
N ASP A 69 8.05 -7.62 -1.27
CA ASP A 69 7.05 -8.50 -1.89
C ASP A 69 6.59 -7.93 -3.24
N TYR A 70 6.18 -8.82 -4.13
CA TYR A 70 5.58 -8.48 -5.42
C TYR A 70 4.54 -9.56 -5.73
N GLU A 71 3.27 -9.16 -5.85
CA GLU A 71 2.18 -10.08 -6.19
C GLU A 71 2.33 -10.49 -7.67
N TRP A 72 2.96 -11.66 -7.86
CA TRP A 72 3.46 -12.15 -9.15
C TRP A 72 2.35 -12.53 -10.13
N GLU A 73 1.34 -13.27 -9.65
CA GLU A 73 0.28 -13.86 -10.46
C GLU A 73 -1.00 -13.97 -9.64
N TYR A 74 -2.13 -13.69 -10.31
CA TYR A 74 -3.46 -13.90 -9.78
C TYR A 74 -3.71 -15.40 -9.58
N GLU A 75 -3.63 -15.89 -8.34
CA GLU A 75 -4.11 -17.23 -8.00
C GLU A 75 -5.62 -17.20 -7.71
N THR A 76 -6.40 -17.76 -8.64
CA THR A 76 -7.85 -17.89 -8.54
C THR A 76 -8.23 -18.60 -7.23
N GLY A 77 -8.93 -17.92 -6.32
CA GLY A 77 -9.36 -18.47 -5.02
C GLY A 77 -8.55 -18.01 -3.79
N MET A 78 -7.41 -17.34 -3.98
CA MET A 78 -6.57 -16.79 -2.90
C MET A 78 -6.77 -15.28 -2.68
N THR A 79 -7.78 -14.70 -3.34
CA THR A 79 -8.08 -13.26 -3.48
C THR A 79 -8.27 -12.46 -2.19
N ASN A 80 -8.36 -13.10 -1.02
CA ASN A 80 -8.71 -12.42 0.23
C ASN A 80 -7.51 -11.94 1.05
N LEU A 81 -6.28 -12.33 0.70
CA LEU A 81 -5.06 -12.02 1.49
C LEU A 81 -4.15 -10.95 0.88
N GLY A 82 -4.56 -10.32 -0.22
CA GLY A 82 -3.73 -9.35 -0.96
C GLY A 82 -3.08 -8.31 -0.05
N LYS A 83 -1.81 -8.02 -0.33
CA LYS A 83 -0.94 -7.13 0.47
C LYS A 83 -0.61 -5.82 -0.26
N GLY A 84 -1.27 -5.58 -1.40
CA GLY A 84 -0.89 -4.60 -2.41
C GLY A 84 -0.01 -5.23 -3.49
N ASP A 85 -0.04 -4.69 -4.71
CA ASP A 85 0.71 -5.26 -5.83
C ASP A 85 2.24 -5.29 -5.57
N LEU A 86 2.79 -4.30 -4.86
CA LEU A 86 4.21 -4.22 -4.48
C LEU A 86 4.36 -3.82 -3.01
N VAL A 87 5.35 -4.39 -2.31
CA VAL A 87 5.73 -3.97 -0.96
C VAL A 87 7.22 -3.64 -0.91
N PHE A 88 7.56 -2.46 -0.41
CA PHE A 88 8.94 -2.05 -0.13
C PHE A 88 9.21 -1.97 1.38
N THR A 89 10.47 -2.07 1.76
CA THR A 89 10.92 -1.92 3.15
C THR A 89 12.29 -1.26 3.25
N ASP A 90 12.60 -0.71 4.41
CA ASP A 90 13.94 -0.26 4.80
C ASP A 90 14.80 -1.36 5.45
N GLY A 91 14.22 -2.54 5.68
CA GLY A 91 14.86 -3.67 6.37
C GLY A 91 14.77 -3.61 7.90
N LYS A 92 14.04 -2.65 8.47
CA LYS A 92 13.88 -2.42 9.91
C LYS A 92 12.40 -2.43 10.34
N ASN A 93 11.58 -3.21 9.64
CA ASN A 93 10.12 -3.32 9.81
C ASN A 93 9.34 -2.02 9.53
N ASN A 94 9.89 -1.14 8.68
CA ASN A 94 9.10 -0.09 8.05
C ASN A 94 8.70 -0.55 6.65
N PHE A 95 7.45 -0.33 6.27
CA PHE A 95 6.90 -0.81 5.00
C PHE A 95 6.23 0.30 4.21
N LEU A 96 6.34 0.18 2.89
CA LEU A 96 5.61 0.98 1.92
C LEU A 96 4.80 0.00 1.06
N ILE A 97 3.48 0.07 1.19
CA ILE A 97 2.52 -0.70 0.42
C ILE A 97 2.18 0.08 -0.84
N VAL A 98 2.39 -0.51 -2.01
CA VAL A 98 2.16 0.13 -3.30
C VAL A 98 1.07 -0.61 -4.05
N GLU A 99 0.04 0.13 -4.44
CA GLU A 99 -1.04 -0.35 -5.28
C GLU A 99 -0.96 0.33 -6.64
N LEU A 100 -1.05 -0.45 -7.72
CA LEU A 100 -0.92 0.03 -9.09
C LEU A 100 -2.14 -0.38 -9.90
N LYS A 101 -2.94 0.59 -10.37
CA LYS A 101 -4.07 0.31 -11.26
C LYS A 101 -4.22 1.36 -12.35
N LYS A 102 -4.78 0.94 -13.48
CA LYS A 102 -5.30 1.84 -14.52
C LYS A 102 -6.69 2.38 -14.13
N LYS A 103 -6.79 3.03 -12.97
CA LYS A 103 -8.00 3.63 -12.42
C LYS A 103 -7.71 5.04 -11.94
N LYS A 104 -8.77 5.79 -11.62
CA LYS A 104 -8.62 7.11 -11.01
C LYS A 104 -7.86 6.99 -9.68
N PRO A 105 -6.97 7.95 -9.34
CA PRO A 105 -6.19 7.92 -8.11
C PRO A 105 -7.01 7.53 -6.88
N GLN A 106 -8.19 8.14 -6.70
CA GLN A 106 -9.06 7.96 -5.53
C GLN A 106 -9.48 6.49 -5.29
N GLU A 107 -9.78 5.75 -6.37
CA GLU A 107 -10.16 4.34 -6.26
C GLU A 107 -8.96 3.47 -5.85
N VAL A 108 -7.78 3.82 -6.33
CA VAL A 108 -6.52 3.15 -5.99
C VAL A 108 -6.11 3.51 -4.57
N CYS A 109 -6.32 4.75 -4.12
CA CYS A 109 -6.12 5.16 -2.73
C CYS A 109 -6.93 4.30 -1.77
N ARG A 110 -8.23 4.12 -2.07
CA ARG A 110 -9.13 3.35 -1.19
C ARG A 110 -8.64 1.92 -1.04
N GLN A 111 -8.26 1.28 -2.16
CA GLN A 111 -7.67 -0.06 -2.15
C GLN A 111 -6.36 -0.09 -1.35
N THR A 112 -5.47 0.89 -1.57
CA THR A 112 -4.20 1.02 -0.83
C THR A 112 -4.43 1.09 0.68
N ILE A 113 -5.41 1.88 1.14
CA ILE A 113 -5.76 2.00 2.56
C ILE A 113 -6.25 0.66 3.13
N ASP A 114 -7.07 -0.08 2.39
CA ASP A 114 -7.52 -1.40 2.80
C ASP A 114 -6.36 -2.40 2.90
N TYR A 115 -5.39 -2.33 1.99
CA TYR A 115 -4.18 -3.13 2.05
C TYR A 115 -3.28 -2.76 3.23
N ILE A 116 -3.08 -1.48 3.52
CA ILE A 116 -2.35 -1.04 4.73
C ILE A 116 -2.99 -1.67 5.99
N ARG A 117 -4.33 -1.62 6.10
CA ARG A 117 -5.05 -2.19 7.25
C ARG A 117 -4.84 -3.70 7.36
N LYS A 118 -5.00 -4.44 6.25
CA LYS A 118 -4.76 -5.88 6.22
C LYS A 118 -3.31 -6.23 6.55
N PHE A 119 -2.37 -5.48 5.98
CA PHE A 119 -0.94 -5.66 6.23
C PHE A 119 -0.59 -5.44 7.71
N ASN A 120 -1.16 -4.41 8.33
CA ASN A 120 -1.00 -4.11 9.75
C ASN A 120 -1.63 -5.16 10.69
N ILE A 121 -2.62 -5.91 10.21
CA ILE A 121 -3.17 -7.05 10.97
C ILE A 121 -2.17 -8.21 10.96
N LEU A 122 -1.50 -8.44 9.83
CA LEU A 122 -0.57 -9.55 9.63
C LEU A 122 0.84 -9.28 10.17
N HIS A 123 1.29 -8.02 10.19
CA HIS A 123 2.64 -7.61 10.59
C HIS A 123 2.56 -6.70 11.82
N LYS A 124 2.24 -7.29 12.97
CA LYS A 124 2.07 -6.55 14.24
C LYS A 124 3.33 -5.89 14.76
N ASP A 125 4.49 -6.33 14.27
CA ASP A 125 5.82 -5.80 14.55
C ASP A 125 6.25 -4.68 13.59
N ALA A 126 5.39 -4.30 12.64
CA ALA A 126 5.62 -3.15 11.77
C ALA A 126 5.65 -1.86 12.59
N LYS A 127 6.69 -1.05 12.37
CA LYS A 127 6.87 0.23 13.07
C LYS A 127 6.17 1.37 12.34
N ILE A 128 6.30 1.39 11.02
CA ILE A 128 5.68 2.38 10.13
C ILE A 128 5.14 1.63 8.92
N ILE A 129 3.92 1.94 8.51
CA ILE A 129 3.34 1.47 7.26
C ILE A 129 2.83 2.68 6.49
N LYS A 130 3.44 2.96 5.33
CA LYS A 130 2.97 3.96 4.37
C LYS A 130 2.27 3.28 3.20
N GLY A 131 1.41 4.00 2.52
CA GLY A 131 0.78 3.60 1.26
C GLY A 131 1.27 4.45 0.10
N MET A 132 1.24 3.90 -1.11
CA MET A 132 1.35 4.67 -2.34
C MET A 132 0.41 4.12 -3.39
N ALA A 133 -0.50 4.96 -3.89
CA ALA A 133 -1.31 4.67 -5.05
C ALA A 133 -0.58 5.15 -6.30
N VAL A 134 -0.37 4.26 -7.26
CA VAL A 134 0.27 4.55 -8.53
C VAL A 134 -0.75 4.36 -9.65
N THR A 135 -0.91 5.42 -10.43
CA THR A 135 -1.79 5.45 -11.59
C THR A 135 -1.03 6.01 -12.78
N TYR A 136 -1.67 6.04 -13.95
CA TYR A 136 -1.14 6.73 -15.12
C TYR A 136 -1.02 8.24 -14.93
N ASP A 137 -1.86 8.81 -14.06
CA ASP A 137 -1.92 10.25 -13.82
C ASP A 137 -0.88 10.71 -12.79
N GLY A 138 -0.39 9.79 -11.94
CA GLY A 138 0.57 10.15 -10.91
C GLY A 138 0.81 9.10 -9.84
N TRP A 139 1.77 9.42 -8.98
CA TRP A 139 2.15 8.63 -7.82
C TRP A 139 1.80 9.41 -6.56
N HIS A 140 0.93 8.84 -5.73
CA HIS A 140 0.34 9.53 -4.60
C HIS A 140 0.63 8.75 -3.32
N VAL A 141 1.13 9.41 -2.29
CA VAL A 141 1.63 8.77 -1.05
C VAL A 141 0.66 9.03 0.09
N TYR A 142 0.50 8.04 0.97
CA TYR A 142 -0.46 8.05 2.07
C TYR A 142 0.16 7.50 3.35
N SER A 143 -0.35 7.96 4.49
CA SER A 143 -0.16 7.35 5.80
C SER A 143 -1.54 6.94 6.33
N PRO A 144 -1.70 5.86 7.11
CA PRO A 144 -2.95 5.57 7.80
C PRO A 144 -3.45 6.73 8.68
N ASP A 145 -2.55 7.62 9.11
CA ASP A 145 -2.86 8.82 9.90
C ASP A 145 -3.29 10.02 9.04
N LEU A 146 -3.12 9.96 7.71
CA LEU A 146 -3.56 10.97 6.75
C LEU A 146 -4.87 10.51 6.10
N PRO A 147 -6.01 11.11 6.41
CA PRO A 147 -7.23 10.78 5.70
C PRO A 147 -7.09 11.16 4.22
N TYR A 148 -7.74 10.40 3.33
CA TYR A 148 -7.58 10.54 1.87
C TYR A 148 -7.93 11.94 1.30
N TRP A 149 -8.55 12.81 2.11
CA TRP A 149 -8.89 14.20 1.77
C TRP A 149 -7.81 15.23 2.16
N GLU A 150 -6.79 14.86 2.94
CA GLU A 150 -5.63 15.71 3.30
C GLU A 150 -4.49 15.61 2.26
N LEU A 151 -4.83 15.30 1.01
CA LEU A 151 -3.87 15.23 -0.07
C LEU A 151 -3.27 16.62 -0.35
N ASP A 152 -1.93 16.70 -0.33
CA ASP A 152 -1.18 17.86 -0.81
C ASP A 152 -1.20 17.86 -2.35
N ILE A 153 -2.36 18.26 -2.90
CA ILE A 153 -2.65 18.30 -4.33
C ILE A 153 -2.06 19.60 -4.88
N THR A 154 -1.14 19.51 -5.84
CA THR A 154 -0.57 20.70 -6.47
C THR A 154 -1.67 21.51 -7.17
N LYS A 155 -1.51 22.84 -7.30
CA LYS A 155 -2.53 23.72 -7.94
C LYS A 155 -2.95 23.24 -9.35
N LYS A 156 -2.09 22.49 -10.04
CA LYS A 156 -2.32 21.95 -11.39
C LYS A 156 -3.21 20.69 -11.39
N GLU A 157 -3.28 19.98 -10.26
CA GLU A 157 -4.05 18.74 -10.08
C GLU A 157 -5.45 19.00 -9.50
N ARG A 158 -5.71 20.21 -8.96
CA ARG A 158 -7.02 20.65 -8.42
C ARG A 158 -8.23 20.51 -9.37
N PRO A 159 -8.14 20.74 -10.70
CA PRO A 159 -9.33 20.70 -11.57
C PRO A 159 -9.90 19.29 -11.79
N GLN A 160 -9.14 18.23 -11.45
CA GLN A 160 -9.60 16.84 -11.58
C GLN A 160 -10.25 16.29 -10.30
N TYR A 161 -10.16 17.03 -9.20
CA TYR A 161 -10.91 16.74 -7.97
C TYR A 161 -12.20 17.55 -7.97
N LYS A 162 -13.22 17.06 -8.68
CA LYS A 162 -14.59 17.35 -8.26
C LYS A 162 -14.77 16.69 -6.90
N LEU A 163 -14.63 17.48 -5.84
CA LEU A 163 -15.08 17.11 -4.49
C LEU A 163 -16.50 16.58 -4.59
N TYR A 164 -16.65 15.25 -4.48
CA TYR A 164 -17.85 14.53 -4.09
C TYR A 164 -19.19 15.30 -4.13
N ASP A 165 -19.65 15.65 -5.33
CA ASP A 165 -21.05 15.99 -5.61
C ASP A 165 -21.90 14.72 -5.82
N GLU A 166 -21.28 13.53 -5.82
CA GLU A 166 -21.94 12.25 -6.13
C GLU A 166 -22.01 11.29 -4.92
N LEU A 167 -21.81 11.77 -3.68
CA LEU A 167 -22.17 10.95 -2.52
C LEU A 167 -23.70 10.79 -2.49
N VAL A 168 -24.20 9.61 -2.83
CA VAL A 168 -25.63 9.25 -2.72
C VAL A 168 -25.98 8.65 -1.35
N ASN A 169 -24.97 8.21 -0.58
CA ASN A 169 -25.18 7.64 0.75
C ASN A 169 -25.27 8.73 1.81
N SER A 170 -26.47 8.94 2.32
CA SER A 170 -26.77 9.97 3.33
C SER A 170 -25.94 9.84 4.62
N LYS A 171 -25.48 8.65 5.00
CA LYS A 171 -24.59 8.46 6.17
C LYS A 171 -23.18 8.96 5.88
N GLU A 172 -22.69 8.78 4.66
CA GLU A 172 -21.35 9.21 4.25
C GLU A 172 -21.29 10.72 4.05
N ILE A 173 -22.35 11.34 3.50
CA ILE A 173 -22.51 12.80 3.42
C ILE A 173 -22.48 13.41 4.82
N LYS A 174 -23.30 12.91 5.74
CA LYS A 174 -23.35 13.40 7.13
C LYS A 174 -22.00 13.27 7.83
N LYS A 175 -21.27 12.19 7.55
CA LYS A 175 -19.94 11.95 8.14
C LYS A 175 -18.92 12.94 7.57
N ARG A 176 -18.92 13.19 6.26
CA ARG A 176 -18.09 14.22 5.61
C ARG A 176 -18.36 15.60 6.21
N ASP A 177 -19.64 15.99 6.29
CA ASP A 177 -20.03 17.33 6.74
C ASP A 177 -19.71 17.55 8.23
N LEU A 178 -19.89 16.51 9.05
CA LEU A 178 -19.48 16.54 10.46
C LEU A 178 -17.98 16.77 10.62
N PHE A 179 -17.15 16.06 9.84
CA PHE A 179 -15.70 16.25 9.88
C PHE A 179 -15.29 17.63 9.36
N GLN A 180 -15.87 18.12 8.26
CA GLN A 180 -15.61 19.47 7.76
C GLN A 180 -15.91 20.55 8.80
N LYS A 181 -17.00 20.39 9.56
CA LYS A 181 -17.33 21.29 10.66
C LYS A 181 -16.27 21.24 11.76
N ILE A 182 -15.91 20.05 12.24
CA ILE A 182 -14.88 19.87 13.28
C ILE A 182 -13.55 20.51 12.85
N TYR A 183 -13.14 20.36 11.59
CA TYR A 183 -11.89 20.93 11.09
C TYR A 183 -11.92 22.47 10.98
N ARG A 184 -13.06 23.07 10.61
CA ARG A 184 -13.23 24.53 10.65
C ARG A 184 -13.17 25.06 12.09
N ASP A 185 -13.81 24.36 13.01
CA ASP A 185 -13.82 24.72 14.45
C ASP A 185 -12.39 24.63 15.05
N LEU A 186 -11.53 23.79 14.48
CA LEU A 186 -10.11 23.65 14.86
C LEU A 186 -9.15 24.54 14.05
N GLY A 187 -9.65 25.34 13.09
CA GLY A 187 -8.81 26.21 12.24
C GLY A 187 -7.92 25.46 11.24
N LEU A 188 -8.27 24.22 10.90
CA LEU A 188 -7.52 23.35 9.99
C LEU A 188 -8.00 23.44 8.53
N LEU A 189 -9.12 24.13 8.30
CA LEU A 189 -9.72 24.49 7.01
C LEU A 189 -10.19 25.95 7.06
#